data_AF-A0A8X8W7K1-F1
#
_entry.id   AF-A0A8X8W7K1-F1
#
_cell.length_a   1.000
_cell.length_b   1.000
_cell.length_c   1.000
_cell.angle_alpha   90.00
_cell.angle_beta   90.00
_cell.angle_gamma   90.00
#
_symmetry.space_group_name_H-M   'P 1'
#
loop_
_entity.id
_entity.type
_entity.pdbx_description
1 polymer ?
#
loop_
_entity_poly.entity_id
_entity_poly.type
_entity_poly.pdbx_seq_one_letter_code
_entity_poly.pdbx_strand_id
1 'polypeptide(L)'
;MEKLPTDLHLKIFYLLDPQNLAAAQLVCRKWRDLASDEGLWSNLFKERWGIDRATFYAPAAPDSWKDVYVVQDRCDRVGLGLKIIREGEDYYLVHQGRIERGLGSRREADMSCTRGVDEEVPSAGILDKILFFVGDLEVATMNAKRNRLM
;
A
#
# COMPACT_ATOMS: atom_id res chain seq x y z
N MET A 1 14.22 17.66 33.41
CA MET A 1 13.65 16.44 32.80
C MET A 1 14.76 15.73 32.08
N GLU A 2 15.20 14.59 32.61
CA GLU A 2 16.24 13.76 32.03
C GLU A 2 15.78 13.31 30.65
N LYS A 3 16.47 13.78 29.61
CA LYS A 3 16.17 13.42 28.23
C LYS A 3 16.77 12.03 28.02
N LEU A 4 15.91 11.02 27.95
CA LEU A 4 16.32 9.65 27.64
C LEU A 4 17.18 9.66 26.35
N PRO A 5 18.34 8.98 26.32
CA PRO A 5 19.17 8.90 25.12
C PRO A 5 18.39 8.40 23.90
N THR A 6 18.78 8.86 22.70
CA THR A 6 18.12 8.49 21.44
C THR A 6 18.18 6.98 21.20
N ASP A 7 19.30 6.34 21.55
CA ASP A 7 19.50 4.90 21.38
C ASP A 7 18.51 4.07 22.22
N LEU A 8 18.15 4.56 23.40
CA LEU A 8 17.14 3.89 24.23
C LEU A 8 15.73 4.06 23.66
N HIS A 9 15.42 5.22 23.06
CA HIS A 9 14.16 5.38 22.34
C HIS A 9 14.08 4.40 21.16
N LEU A 10 15.14 4.28 20.35
CA LEU A 10 15.17 3.33 19.24
C LEU A 10 14.93 1.90 19.75
N LYS A 11 15.63 1.46 20.79
CA LYS A 11 15.43 0.12 21.39
C LYS A 11 13.99 -0.13 21.83
N ILE A 12 13.32 0.88 22.40
CA ILE A 12 11.89 0.76 22.75
C ILE A 12 11.06 0.59 21.48
N PHE A 13 11.35 1.35 20.42
CA PHE A 13 10.60 1.32 19.18
C PHE A 13 10.78 -0.01 18.43
N TYR A 14 11.96 -0.66 18.54
CA TYR A 14 12.19 -2.03 18.03
C TYR A 14 11.28 -3.09 18.65
N LEU A 15 10.66 -2.81 19.82
CA LEU A 15 9.73 -3.72 20.48
C LEU A 15 8.27 -3.47 20.07
N LEU A 16 8.00 -2.43 19.30
CA LEU A 16 6.66 -2.06 18.87
C LEU A 16 6.29 -2.76 17.56
N ASP A 17 5.02 -3.09 17.42
CA ASP A 17 4.45 -3.56 16.17
C ASP A 17 4.20 -2.39 15.20
N PRO A 18 3.97 -2.67 13.90
CA PRO A 18 3.78 -1.62 12.88
C PRO A 18 2.64 -0.65 13.20
N GLN A 19 1.59 -1.12 13.88
CA GLN A 19 0.43 -0.28 14.23
C GLN A 19 0.79 0.74 15.32
N ASN A 20 1.48 0.30 16.39
CA ASN A 20 1.92 1.21 17.44
C ASN A 20 3.01 2.17 16.93
N LEU A 21 3.85 1.75 15.98
CA LEU A 21 4.81 2.64 15.32
C LEU A 21 4.12 3.74 14.50
N ALA A 22 3.06 3.40 13.77
CA ALA A 22 2.26 4.40 13.06
C ALA A 22 1.63 5.40 14.04
N ALA A 23 1.12 4.95 15.19
CA ALA A 23 0.62 5.83 16.24
C ALA A 23 1.73 6.71 16.84
N ALA A 24 2.92 6.16 17.08
CA ALA A 24 4.07 6.87 17.61
C ALA A 24 4.52 8.05 16.71
N GLN A 25 4.41 7.90 15.39
CA GLN A 25 4.75 8.96 14.44
C GLN A 25 3.87 10.21 14.56
N LEU A 26 2.66 10.06 15.11
CA LEU A 26 1.70 11.16 15.29
C LEU A 26 1.94 11.97 16.58
N VAL A 27 2.77 11.48 17.50
CA VAL A 27 2.98 12.10 18.82
C VAL A 27 3.80 13.40 18.72
N CYS A 28 4.97 13.35 18.07
CA CYS A 28 5.81 14.53 17.85
C CYS A 28 6.80 14.31 16.69
N ARG A 29 7.50 15.37 16.26
CA ARG A 29 8.51 15.29 15.18
C ARG A 29 9.64 14.29 15.50
N LYS A 30 10.19 14.35 16.71
CA LYS A 30 11.24 13.43 17.14
C LYS A 30 10.80 11.96 17.05
N TRP A 31 9.59 11.65 17.47
CA TRP A 31 9.07 10.28 17.42
C TRP A 31 8.78 9.84 15.99
N ARG A 32 8.36 10.76 15.12
CA ARG A 32 8.19 10.49 13.70
C ARG A 32 9.49 10.06 13.02
N ASP A 33 10.57 10.76 13.32
CA ASP A 33 11.89 10.46 12.77
C ASP A 33 12.38 9.09 13.28
N LEU A 34 12.24 8.83 14.58
CA LEU A 34 12.65 7.54 15.19
C LEU A 34 11.79 6.36 14.75
N ALA A 35 10.48 6.53 14.61
CA ALA A 35 9.57 5.49 14.10
C ALA A 35 9.62 5.34 12.57
N SER A 36 10.43 6.13 11.86
CA SER A 36 10.67 5.95 10.42
C SER A 36 12.11 5.46 10.16
N ASP A 37 12.80 4.94 11.18
CA ASP A 37 14.16 4.41 11.06
C ASP A 37 14.24 3.20 10.11
N GLU A 38 15.19 3.24 9.17
CA GLU A 38 15.37 2.19 8.15
C GLU A 38 15.70 0.81 8.76
N GLY A 39 16.53 0.78 9.80
CA GLY A 39 16.92 -0.46 10.46
C GLY A 39 15.73 -1.12 11.15
N LEU A 40 14.86 -0.31 11.75
CA LEU A 40 13.64 -0.75 12.38
C LEU A 40 12.69 -1.42 11.38
N TRP A 41 12.38 -0.75 10.27
CA TRP A 41 11.45 -1.31 9.27
C TRP A 41 12.05 -2.50 8.51
N SER A 42 13.37 -2.52 8.27
CA SER A 42 14.06 -3.67 7.69
C SER A 42 13.96 -4.91 8.60
N ASN A 43 14.14 -4.74 9.91
CA ASN A 43 14.04 -5.85 10.85
C ASN A 43 12.61 -6.37 10.96
N LEU A 44 11.61 -5.49 11.07
CA LEU A 44 10.20 -5.89 11.04
C LEU A 44 9.84 -6.64 9.75
N PHE A 45 10.39 -6.23 8.61
CA PHE A 45 10.17 -6.93 7.34
C PHE A 45 10.77 -8.34 7.40
N LYS A 46 12.02 -8.48 7.86
CA LYS A 46 12.70 -9.78 7.99
C LYS A 46 11.99 -10.72 8.95
N GLU A 47 11.50 -10.22 10.09
CA GLU A 47 10.77 -11.02 11.07
C GLU A 47 9.47 -11.57 10.50
N ARG A 48 8.76 -10.78 9.68
CA ARG A 48 7.47 -11.16 9.12
C ARG A 48 7.55 -12.00 7.85
N TRP A 49 8.46 -11.67 6.94
CA TRP A 49 8.54 -12.27 5.60
C TRP A 49 9.80 -13.08 5.35
N GLY A 50 10.75 -13.07 6.27
CA GLY A 50 12.03 -13.76 6.15
C GLY A 50 13.11 -12.94 5.43
N ILE A 51 14.35 -13.36 5.65
CA ILE A 51 15.56 -12.69 5.14
C ILE A 51 15.64 -12.77 3.61
N ASP A 52 15.23 -13.89 3.01
CA ASP A 52 15.28 -14.08 1.56
C ASP A 52 14.41 -13.05 0.83
N ARG A 53 13.18 -12.84 1.32
CA ARG A 53 12.28 -11.81 0.79
C ARG A 53 12.81 -10.42 1.05
N ALA A 54 13.34 -10.15 2.25
CA ALA A 54 13.95 -8.86 2.55
C ALA A 54 15.09 -8.53 1.57
N THR A 55 15.90 -9.52 1.21
CA THR A 55 17.00 -9.33 0.25
C THR A 55 16.49 -9.01 -1.15
N PHE A 56 15.38 -9.62 -1.56
CA PHE A 56 14.74 -9.36 -2.86
C PHE A 56 14.07 -7.98 -2.92
N TYR A 57 13.36 -7.58 -1.87
CA TYR A 57 12.63 -6.32 -1.79
C TYR A 57 13.44 -5.18 -1.18
N ALA A 58 14.76 -5.37 -1.00
CA ALA A 58 15.62 -4.34 -0.43
C ALA A 58 15.45 -3.04 -1.25
N PRO A 59 15.07 -1.93 -0.60
CA PRO A 59 14.77 -0.70 -1.32
C PRO A 59 16.01 -0.19 -2.04
N ALA A 60 15.85 0.12 -3.33
CA ALA A 60 16.78 0.98 -4.04
C ALA A 60 16.36 2.43 -3.81
N ALA A 61 17.31 3.33 -3.58
CA ALA A 61 16.99 4.75 -3.39
C ALA A 61 16.16 5.25 -4.60
N PRO A 62 15.02 5.94 -4.38
CA PRO A 62 14.67 6.72 -3.18
C PRO A 62 13.75 6.03 -2.15
N ASP A 63 13.37 4.77 -2.33
CA ASP A 63 12.36 4.13 -1.47
C ASP A 63 12.90 3.81 -0.08
N SER A 64 12.05 3.90 0.96
CA SER A 64 12.40 3.51 2.33
C SER A 64 11.93 2.09 2.66
N TRP A 65 12.55 1.43 3.64
CA TRP A 65 12.08 0.13 4.14
C TRP A 65 10.64 0.20 4.66
N LYS A 66 10.21 1.36 5.16
CA LYS A 66 8.83 1.61 5.57
C LYS A 66 7.87 1.54 4.38
N ASP A 67 8.22 2.15 3.25
CA ASP A 67 7.38 2.12 2.04
C ASP A 67 7.26 0.70 1.51
N VAL A 68 8.38 -0.02 1.43
CA VAL A 68 8.42 -1.44 1.06
C VAL A 68 7.55 -2.29 1.99
N TYR A 69 7.64 -2.07 3.31
CA TYR A 69 6.81 -2.76 4.29
C TYR A 69 5.32 -2.51 4.06
N VAL A 70 4.92 -1.25 3.88
CA VAL A 70 3.51 -0.88 3.68
C VAL A 70 2.96 -1.49 2.40
N VAL A 71 3.71 -1.44 1.30
CA VAL A 71 3.31 -2.04 0.02
C VAL A 71 3.15 -3.55 0.19
N GLN A 72 4.11 -4.22 0.81
CA GLN A 72 4.04 -5.67 1.00
C GLN A 72 2.92 -6.09 1.97
N ASP A 73 2.75 -5.39 3.10
CA ASP A 73 1.64 -5.63 4.03
C ASP A 73 0.29 -5.48 3.33
N ARG A 74 0.16 -4.46 2.48
CA ARG A 74 -1.05 -4.23 1.69
C ARG A 74 -1.26 -5.34 0.67
N CYS A 75 -0.21 -5.81 -0.01
CA CYS A 75 -0.26 -6.96 -0.93
C CYS A 75 -0.63 -8.27 -0.22
N ASP A 76 -0.16 -8.50 1.00
CA ASP A 76 -0.52 -9.69 1.77
C ASP A 76 -1.97 -9.63 2.28
N ARG A 77 -2.44 -8.46 2.73
CA ARG A 77 -3.83 -8.29 3.18
C ARG A 77 -4.86 -8.31 2.04
N VAL A 78 -4.51 -7.76 0.89
CA VAL A 78 -5.46 -7.49 -0.20
C VAL A 78 -5.13 -8.27 -1.48
N GLY A 79 -3.85 -8.42 -1.80
CA GLY A 79 -3.33 -8.74 -3.13
C GLY A 79 -3.06 -10.21 -3.45
N LEU A 80 -3.24 -11.18 -2.54
CA LEU A 80 -3.12 -12.59 -2.90
C LEU A 80 -4.36 -13.08 -3.65
N GLY A 81 -4.38 -12.80 -4.95
CA GLY A 81 -5.34 -13.35 -5.90
C GLY A 81 -6.07 -12.31 -6.75
N LEU A 82 -5.95 -11.01 -6.46
CA LEU A 82 -6.63 -9.95 -7.22
C LEU A 82 -5.90 -9.64 -8.53
N LYS A 83 -6.58 -9.85 -9.65
CA LYS A 83 -6.11 -9.51 -11.00
C LYS A 83 -7.22 -8.76 -11.72
N ILE A 84 -6.89 -7.67 -12.41
CA ILE A 84 -7.82 -7.09 -13.38
C ILE A 84 -7.54 -7.78 -14.71
N ILE A 85 -8.55 -8.46 -15.26
CA ILE A 85 -8.49 -9.04 -16.60
C ILE A 85 -9.35 -8.21 -17.54
N ARG A 86 -8.94 -8.17 -18.81
CA ARG A 86 -9.75 -7.59 -19.89
C ARG A 86 -10.23 -8.72 -20.78
N GLU A 87 -11.54 -8.83 -20.92
CA GLU A 87 -12.17 -9.76 -21.85
C GLU A 87 -13.04 -8.95 -22.81
N GLY A 88 -12.59 -8.83 -24.06
CA GLY A 88 -13.19 -7.89 -25.02
C GLY A 88 -12.95 -6.43 -24.62
N GLU A 89 -14.03 -5.65 -24.51
CA GLU A 89 -14.00 -4.25 -24.07
C GLU A 89 -14.25 -4.08 -22.57
N ASP A 90 -14.62 -5.16 -21.87
CA ASP A 90 -14.98 -5.15 -20.46
C ASP A 90 -13.80 -5.54 -19.58
N TYR A 91 -13.69 -4.86 -18.43
CA TYR A 91 -12.72 -5.14 -17.41
C TYR A 91 -13.39 -5.93 -16.28
N TYR A 92 -12.68 -6.90 -15.71
CA TYR A 92 -13.18 -7.72 -14.62
C TYR A 92 -12.15 -7.80 -13.51
N LEU A 93 -12.61 -7.71 -12.28
CA LEU A 93 -11.81 -8.01 -11.11
C LEU A 93 -11.92 -9.51 -10.81
N VAL A 94 -10.80 -10.21 -10.86
CA VAL A 94 -10.67 -11.63 -10.56
C VAL A 94 -9.96 -11.79 -9.24
N HIS A 95 -10.52 -12.56 -8.33
CA HIS A 95 -9.87 -12.94 -7.08
C HIS A 95 -9.70 -14.46 -7.02
N GLN A 96 -8.46 -14.94 -6.89
CA GLN A 96 -8.13 -16.37 -6.76
C GLN A 96 -8.72 -17.24 -7.88
N GLY A 97 -8.76 -16.71 -9.11
CA GLY A 97 -9.30 -17.41 -10.28
C GLY A 97 -10.83 -17.37 -10.43
N ARG A 98 -11.54 -16.64 -9.56
CA ARG A 98 -12.98 -16.36 -9.71
C ARG A 98 -13.19 -14.91 -10.12
N ILE A 99 -14.05 -14.68 -11.11
CA ILE A 99 -14.51 -13.33 -11.46
C ILE A 99 -15.41 -12.84 -10.31
N GLU A 100 -14.97 -11.80 -9.60
CA GLU A 100 -15.74 -11.19 -8.51
C GLU A 100 -16.67 -10.09 -9.01
N ARG A 101 -16.27 -9.29 -10.00
CA ARG A 101 -17.11 -8.17 -10.50
C ARG A 101 -16.66 -7.66 -11.86
N GLY A 102 -17.61 -7.23 -12.70
CA GLY A 102 -17.35 -6.43 -13.90
C GLY A 102 -17.08 -4.97 -13.52
N LEU A 103 -15.92 -4.45 -13.91
CA LEU A 103 -15.48 -3.06 -13.74
C LEU A 103 -15.96 -2.13 -14.87
N GLY A 104 -16.63 -2.69 -15.88
CA GLY A 104 -17.25 -1.95 -16.98
C GLY A 104 -16.42 -1.93 -18.27
N SER A 105 -17.01 -1.39 -19.34
CA SER A 105 -16.38 -1.27 -20.66
C SER A 105 -15.68 0.08 -20.84
N ARG A 106 -14.50 0.07 -21.45
CA ARG A 106 -13.86 1.33 -21.87
C ARG A 106 -14.61 1.88 -23.09
N ARG A 107 -15.56 2.77 -22.87
CA ARG A 107 -16.06 3.65 -23.93
C ARG A 107 -15.10 4.83 -24.07
N GLU A 108 -14.66 5.10 -25.30
CA GLU A 108 -13.99 6.35 -25.64
C GLU A 108 -14.82 7.50 -25.07
N ALA A 109 -14.15 8.41 -24.35
CA ALA A 109 -14.77 9.39 -23.49
C ALA A 109 -15.85 10.17 -24.22
N ASP A 110 -17.11 9.85 -23.91
CA ASP A 110 -18.21 10.75 -24.12
C ASP A 110 -18.70 11.21 -22.74
N MET A 111 -18.50 12.49 -22.50
CA MET A 111 -18.99 13.24 -21.34
C MET A 111 -20.52 13.27 -21.38
N SER A 112 -21.18 12.16 -21.04
CA SER A 112 -22.55 12.22 -20.56
C SER A 112 -22.82 11.07 -19.60
N CYS A 113 -23.07 11.45 -18.34
CA CYS A 113 -23.66 10.56 -17.36
C CYS A 113 -25.02 10.08 -17.88
N THR A 114 -25.22 8.77 -18.02
CA THR A 114 -26.57 8.20 -17.95
C THR A 114 -26.59 6.92 -17.12
N ARG A 115 -27.52 6.97 -16.15
CA ARG A 115 -27.85 6.03 -15.08
C ARG A 115 -28.33 4.67 -15.61
N GLY A 116 -28.10 3.62 -14.81
CA GLY A 116 -28.80 2.35 -14.88
C GLY A 116 -28.39 1.38 -13.76
N VAL A 117 -29.10 1.46 -12.62
CA VAL A 117 -29.52 0.41 -11.66
C VAL A 117 -28.76 -0.92 -11.73
N ASP A 118 -27.98 -1.35 -10.73
CA ASP A 118 -28.44 -1.82 -9.41
C ASP A 118 -27.62 -1.26 -8.22
N GLU A 119 -28.33 -0.80 -7.19
CA GLU A 119 -27.76 -0.52 -5.86
C GLU A 119 -27.47 -1.82 -5.11
N GLU A 120 -26.44 -2.56 -5.52
CA GLU A 120 -25.78 -3.47 -4.59
C GLU A 120 -24.82 -2.65 -3.73
N VAL A 121 -25.21 -2.42 -2.47
CA VAL A 121 -24.35 -1.82 -1.44
C VAL A 121 -22.98 -2.48 -1.52
N PRO A 122 -21.91 -1.74 -1.86
CA PRO A 122 -20.58 -2.32 -1.95
C PRO A 122 -20.24 -2.91 -0.60
N SER A 123 -20.05 -4.23 -0.53
CA SER A 123 -19.59 -4.83 0.72
C SER A 123 -18.26 -4.17 1.08
N ALA A 124 -18.07 -3.82 2.36
CA ALA A 124 -16.93 -3.02 2.80
C ALA A 124 -15.58 -3.59 2.31
N GLY A 125 -15.49 -4.92 2.19
CA GLY A 125 -14.32 -5.60 1.66
C GLY A 125 -14.02 -5.35 0.17
N ILE A 126 -14.99 -4.95 -0.65
CA ILE A 126 -14.80 -4.62 -2.08
C ILE A 126 -14.33 -3.17 -2.25
N LEU A 127 -14.84 -2.25 -1.42
CA LEU A 127 -14.36 -0.86 -1.39
C LEU A 127 -12.88 -0.81 -1.03
N ASP A 128 -12.44 -1.58 -0.02
CA ASP A 128 -11.02 -1.70 0.34
C ASP A 128 -10.17 -2.27 -0.81
N LYS A 129 -10.70 -3.23 -1.58
CA LYS A 129 -10.05 -3.80 -2.78
C LYS A 129 -9.97 -2.81 -3.94
N ILE A 130 -10.95 -1.92 -4.13
CA ILE A 130 -10.91 -0.87 -5.16
C ILE A 130 -9.95 0.24 -4.75
N LEU A 131 -9.93 0.64 -3.46
CA LEU A 131 -8.97 1.59 -2.92
C LEU A 131 -7.52 1.14 -3.12
N PHE A 132 -7.24 -0.17 -3.06
CA PHE A 132 -5.93 -0.74 -3.40
C PHE A 132 -5.46 -0.31 -4.80
N PHE A 133 -6.29 -0.48 -5.83
CA PHE A 133 -5.95 -0.10 -7.20
C PHE A 133 -5.87 1.40 -7.42
N VAL A 134 -6.75 2.19 -6.76
CA VAL A 134 -6.73 3.66 -6.89
C VAL A 134 -5.44 4.22 -6.28
N GLY A 135 -5.01 3.72 -5.12
CA GLY A 135 -3.75 4.12 -4.51
C GLY A 135 -2.52 3.76 -5.36
N ASP A 136 -2.49 2.56 -5.93
CA ASP A 136 -1.38 2.15 -6.82
C ASP A 136 -1.36 2.91 -8.14
N LEU A 137 -2.53 3.18 -8.72
CA LEU A 137 -2.65 4.00 -9.91
C LEU A 137 -2.21 5.45 -9.64
N GLU A 138 -2.55 6.01 -8.48
CA GLU A 138 -2.14 7.36 -8.09
C GLU A 138 -0.62 7.47 -7.93
N VAL A 139 0.02 6.52 -7.24
CA VAL A 139 1.49 6.48 -7.10
C VAL A 139 2.18 6.30 -8.46
N ALA A 140 1.71 5.37 -9.30
CA ALA A 140 2.27 5.14 -10.63
C ALA A 140 2.11 6.36 -11.55
N THR A 141 0.98 7.05 -11.48
CA THR A 141 0.72 8.24 -12.31
C THR A 141 1.46 9.48 -11.82
N MET A 142 1.71 9.63 -10.52
CA MET A 142 2.58 10.68 -9.98
C MET A 142 4.01 10.57 -10.51
N ASN A 143 4.56 9.34 -10.56
CA ASN A 143 5.88 9.08 -11.15
C ASN A 143 5.90 9.31 -12.67
N ALA A 144 4.82 8.93 -13.38
CA ALA A 144 4.70 9.16 -14.82
C ALA A 144 4.59 10.64 -15.20
N LYS A 145 3.91 11.47 -14.38
CA LYS A 145 3.83 12.92 -14.60
C LYS A 145 5.16 13.63 -14.32
N ARG A 146 5.92 13.16 -13.33
CA ARG A 146 7.25 13.70 -13.00
C ARG A 146 8.28 13.47 -14.11
N ASN A 147 8.20 12.33 -14.80
CA ASN A 147 9.07 11.99 -15.93
C ASN A 147 8.71 12.69 -17.26
N ARG A 148 7.58 13.41 -17.33
CA ARG A 148 7.18 14.19 -18.52
C ARG A 148 7.54 15.69 -18.42
N LEU A 149 8.09 16.11 -17.27
CA LEU A 149 8.47 17.49 -16.96
C LEU A 149 10.01 17.67 -16.87
N MET A 150 10.76 16.68 -17.33
CA MET A 150 12.20 16.74 -17.64
C MET A 150 12.37 16.52 -19.15
#